data_AF-A0A522BJF6-F1
#
_entry.id   AF-A0A522BJF6-F1
#
_cell.length_a   1.000
_cell.length_b   1.000
_cell.length_c   1.000
_cell.angle_alpha   90.00
_cell.angle_beta   90.00
_cell.angle_gamma   90.00
#
_symmetry.space_group_name_H-M   'P 1'
#
loop_
_entity.id
_entity.type
_entity.pdbx_description
1 polymer ?
#
loop_
_entity_poly.entity_id
_entity_poly.type
_entity_poly.pdbx_seq_one_letter_code
_entity_poly.pdbx_strand_id
1 'polypeptide(L)'
;MMSSRNSREGLTRREALSVIAGAALLAAFFPRTARSEPPSEARLRWETLSDAEKARVLSNYRRFKQLEKNQREVIVLRYRRWRSMSPEQRQFMHRNIERWRAMSPQEREWLVQNLRRYRNLPPTRQEQLANLLEGLRRMEMQKRIHVVQQLKRWKELTRHEQVEIRRTFEQCGCTLP
;
A
#
# COMPACT_ATOMS: atom_id res chain seq x y z
N MET A 1 -2.57 -56.80 80.24
CA MET A 1 -1.31 -57.08 79.50
C MET A 1 -1.60 -56.99 78.00
N MET A 2 -0.83 -56.14 77.31
CA MET A 2 -0.40 -56.18 75.88
C MET A 2 -1.50 -56.44 74.83
N SER A 3 -2.04 -55.42 74.16
CA SER A 3 -1.47 -54.71 73.01
C SER A 3 -0.92 -55.64 71.92
N SER A 4 -1.72 -55.86 70.86
CA SER A 4 -1.20 -56.24 69.55
C SER A 4 -1.79 -55.31 68.49
N ARG A 5 -0.92 -54.44 67.99
CA ARG A 5 -1.14 -53.56 66.84
C ARG A 5 -1.05 -54.42 65.59
N ASN A 6 -2.09 -54.44 64.75
CA ASN A 6 -1.96 -54.96 63.39
C ASN A 6 -1.70 -53.78 62.45
N SER A 7 -0.46 -53.71 61.97
CA SER A 7 0.09 -52.61 61.17
C SER A 7 -0.43 -52.67 59.74
N ARG A 8 -0.93 -51.52 59.25
CA ARG A 8 -1.20 -51.30 57.83
C ARG A 8 0.13 -51.24 57.09
N GLU A 9 0.39 -52.20 56.21
CA GLU A 9 1.53 -52.15 55.28
C GLU A 9 1.26 -51.07 54.22
N GLY A 10 1.89 -49.91 54.37
CA GLY A 10 1.93 -48.87 53.35
C GLY A 10 2.98 -49.19 52.30
N LEU A 11 2.63 -49.02 51.03
CA LEU A 11 3.56 -49.15 49.89
C LEU A 11 4.83 -48.34 50.15
N THR A 12 5.98 -48.98 49.99
CA THR A 12 7.28 -48.35 50.22
C THR A 12 7.62 -47.40 49.07
N ARG A 13 8.38 -46.32 49.34
CA ARG A 13 8.79 -45.27 48.37
C ARG A 13 9.40 -45.79 47.06
N ARG A 14 9.85 -47.06 47.01
CA ARG A 14 10.44 -47.69 45.82
C ARG A 14 9.39 -48.29 44.88
N GLU A 15 8.23 -48.71 45.39
CA GLU A 15 7.13 -49.26 44.56
C GLU A 15 6.27 -48.16 43.95
N ALA A 16 6.21 -46.99 44.57
CA ALA A 16 5.56 -45.80 43.99
C ALA A 16 6.31 -45.24 42.77
N LEU A 17 7.61 -45.53 42.61
CA LEU A 17 8.44 -45.01 41.53
C LEU A 17 8.37 -45.83 40.23
N SER A 18 7.98 -47.11 40.27
CA SER A 18 7.86 -47.95 39.07
C SER A 18 6.57 -47.70 38.29
N VAL A 19 5.48 -47.29 38.96
CA VAL A 19 4.23 -46.92 38.28
C VAL A 19 4.35 -45.58 37.53
N ILE A 20 5.17 -44.64 38.04
CA ILE A 20 5.39 -43.33 37.40
C ILE A 20 6.36 -43.45 36.21
N ALA A 21 7.37 -44.33 36.28
CA ALA A 21 8.31 -44.55 35.18
C ALA A 21 7.66 -45.22 33.95
N GLY A 22 6.69 -46.11 34.14
CA GLY A 22 5.95 -46.74 33.05
C GLY A 22 5.02 -45.79 32.28
N ALA A 23 4.37 -44.84 32.97
CA ALA A 23 3.49 -43.86 32.34
C ALA A 23 4.26 -42.78 31.55
N ALA A 24 5.49 -42.43 31.96
CA ALA A 24 6.32 -41.45 31.27
C ALA A 24 6.90 -41.95 29.93
N LEU A 25 7.10 -43.27 29.77
CA LEU A 25 7.60 -43.86 28.53
C LEU A 25 6.53 -44.00 27.43
N LEU A 26 5.24 -44.04 27.78
CA LEU A 26 4.15 -43.99 26.79
C LEU A 26 3.90 -42.57 26.28
N ALA A 27 4.13 -41.53 27.07
CA ALA A 27 4.00 -40.12 26.63
C ALA A 27 5.04 -39.69 25.58
N ALA A 28 6.15 -40.42 25.46
CA ALA A 28 7.18 -40.18 24.43
C ALA A 28 6.85 -40.82 23.06
N PHE A 29 5.86 -41.72 23.01
CA PHE A 29 5.42 -42.42 21.79
C PHE A 29 4.02 -42.05 21.31
N PHE A 30 3.28 -41.19 22.04
CA PHE A 30 2.16 -40.51 21.42
C PHE A 30 2.76 -39.56 20.38
N PRO A 31 2.44 -39.71 19.07
CA PRO A 31 2.82 -38.69 18.11
C PRO A 31 2.29 -37.39 18.68
N ARG A 32 3.21 -36.46 19.00
CA ARG A 32 2.86 -35.09 19.36
C ARG A 32 1.91 -34.68 18.27
N THR A 33 0.61 -34.65 18.57
CA THR A 33 -0.41 -34.35 17.59
C THR A 33 0.09 -33.06 16.97
N ALA A 34 0.44 -33.13 15.69
CA ALA A 34 0.97 -31.99 14.98
C ALA A 34 -0.11 -30.94 15.19
N ARG A 35 0.14 -29.99 16.11
CA ARG A 35 -0.85 -29.03 16.51
C ARG A 35 -1.14 -28.32 15.21
N SER A 36 -2.30 -28.60 14.62
CA SER A 36 -2.66 -28.05 13.33
C SER A 36 -2.68 -26.55 13.55
N GLU A 37 -1.62 -25.87 13.10
CA GLU A 37 -1.57 -24.43 13.19
C GLU A 37 -2.82 -23.93 12.52
N PRO A 38 -3.58 -23.02 13.17
CA PRO A 38 -4.75 -22.45 12.52
C PRO A 38 -4.32 -21.91 11.16
N PRO A 39 -5.10 -22.16 10.10
CA PRO A 39 -4.76 -21.69 8.76
C PRO A 39 -4.36 -20.22 8.81
N SER A 40 -3.22 -19.88 8.21
CA SER A 40 -2.79 -18.49 8.15
C SER A 40 -3.87 -17.63 7.48
N GLU A 41 -3.94 -16.34 7.82
CA GLU A 41 -4.89 -15.41 7.18
C GLU A 41 -4.78 -15.45 5.64
N ALA A 42 -3.56 -15.60 5.12
CA ALA A 42 -3.33 -15.76 3.68
C ALA A 42 -3.96 -17.04 3.11
N ARG A 43 -3.92 -18.15 3.87
CA ARG A 43 -4.56 -19.42 3.48
C ARG A 43 -6.08 -19.31 3.51
N LEU A 44 -6.66 -18.70 4.55
CA LEU A 44 -8.11 -18.45 4.62
C LEU A 44 -8.57 -17.58 3.44
N ARG A 45 -7.87 -16.47 3.17
CA ARG A 45 -8.17 -15.61 2.01
C ARG A 45 -8.02 -16.32 0.67
N TRP A 46 -7.10 -17.26 0.55
CA TRP A 46 -6.92 -18.06 -0.67
C TRP A 46 -8.08 -19.03 -0.88
N GLU A 47 -8.52 -19.69 0.20
CA GLU A 47 -9.63 -20.65 0.16
C GLU A 47 -10.95 -19.98 -0.24
N THR A 48 -11.16 -18.71 0.16
CA THR A 48 -12.35 -17.92 -0.21
C THR A 48 -12.41 -17.46 -1.68
N LEU A 49 -11.32 -17.56 -2.43
CA LEU A 49 -11.31 -17.14 -3.84
C LEU A 49 -12.05 -18.16 -4.73
N SER A 50 -12.80 -17.66 -5.70
CA SER A 50 -13.33 -18.47 -6.80
C SER A 50 -12.20 -19.06 -7.66
N ASP A 51 -12.48 -20.11 -8.43
CA ASP A 51 -11.48 -20.74 -9.29
C ASP A 51 -10.92 -19.77 -10.34
N ALA A 52 -11.76 -18.87 -10.87
CA ALA A 52 -11.34 -17.82 -11.79
C ALA A 52 -10.35 -16.84 -11.14
N GLU A 53 -10.59 -16.46 -9.88
CA GLU A 53 -9.69 -15.59 -9.13
C GLU A 53 -8.38 -16.30 -8.77
N LYS A 54 -8.44 -17.56 -8.32
CA LYS A 54 -7.25 -18.39 -8.06
C LYS A 54 -6.39 -18.51 -9.32
N ALA A 55 -7.02 -18.80 -10.47
CA ALA A 55 -6.32 -18.86 -11.76
C ALA A 55 -5.65 -17.53 -12.12
N ARG A 56 -6.32 -16.39 -11.88
CA ARG A 56 -5.76 -15.06 -12.11
C ARG A 56 -4.55 -14.77 -11.20
N VAL A 57 -4.63 -15.12 -9.92
CA VAL A 57 -3.52 -14.97 -8.97
C VAL A 57 -2.32 -15.82 -9.40
N LEU A 58 -2.54 -17.09 -9.75
CA LEU A 58 -1.48 -17.98 -10.23
C LEU A 58 -0.85 -17.48 -11.54
N SER A 59 -1.66 -16.94 -12.45
CA SER A 59 -1.17 -16.32 -13.70
C SER A 59 -0.28 -15.10 -13.40
N ASN A 60 -0.73 -14.20 -12.53
CA ASN A 60 0.06 -13.04 -12.12
C ASN A 60 1.37 -13.46 -11.41
N TYR A 61 1.31 -14.50 -10.56
CA TYR A 61 2.48 -15.03 -9.89
C TYR A 61 3.51 -15.59 -10.88
N ARG A 62 3.06 -16.38 -11.87
CA ARG A 62 3.94 -16.90 -12.94
C ARG A 62 4.62 -15.76 -13.70
N ARG A 63 3.86 -14.73 -14.11
CA ARG A 63 4.42 -13.54 -14.76
C ARG A 63 5.43 -12.83 -13.87
N PHE A 64 5.12 -12.65 -12.58
CA PHE A 64 6.05 -12.04 -11.62
C PHE A 64 7.35 -12.83 -11.47
N LYS A 65 7.28 -14.16 -11.46
CA LYS A 65 8.46 -15.04 -11.34
C LYS A 65 9.39 -14.95 -12.55
N GLN A 66 8.83 -14.69 -13.74
CA GLN A 66 9.56 -14.53 -15.00
C GLN A 66 10.25 -13.16 -15.16
N LEU A 67 9.91 -12.18 -14.32
CA LEU A 67 10.53 -10.86 -14.37
C LEU A 67 11.99 -10.91 -13.91
N GLU A 68 12.81 -10.03 -14.50
CA GLU A 68 14.18 -9.80 -14.06
C GLU A 68 14.24 -9.31 -12.60
N LYS A 69 15.39 -9.47 -11.94
CA LYS A 69 15.57 -9.13 -10.52
C LYS A 69 15.19 -7.67 -10.23
N ASN A 70 15.71 -6.72 -11.01
CA ASN A 70 15.42 -5.29 -10.91
C ASN A 70 13.91 -4.99 -11.06
N GLN A 71 13.22 -5.62 -12.01
CA GLN A 71 11.79 -5.44 -12.24
C GLN A 71 10.96 -5.97 -11.06
N ARG A 72 11.34 -7.14 -10.50
CA ARG A 72 10.70 -7.68 -9.30
C ARG A 72 10.89 -6.76 -8.10
N GLU A 73 12.10 -6.23 -7.91
CA GLU A 73 12.40 -5.27 -6.84
C GLU A 73 11.52 -4.03 -6.91
N VAL A 74 11.34 -3.45 -8.12
CA VAL A 74 10.45 -2.30 -8.32
C VAL A 74 9.01 -2.63 -7.90
N ILE A 75 8.49 -3.81 -8.26
CA ILE A 75 7.13 -4.23 -7.88
C ILE A 75 7.03 -4.41 -6.36
N VAL A 76 8.01 -5.07 -5.74
CA VAL A 76 8.05 -5.29 -4.28
C VAL A 76 8.09 -3.95 -3.54
N LEU A 77 8.91 -3.00 -3.99
CA LEU A 77 8.99 -1.66 -3.39
C LEU A 77 7.67 -0.90 -3.50
N ARG A 78 7.01 -0.94 -4.67
CA ARG A 78 5.70 -0.32 -4.88
C ARG A 78 4.63 -0.95 -3.98
N TYR A 79 4.64 -2.28 -3.86
CA TYR A 79 3.72 -3.00 -2.98
C TYR A 79 3.93 -2.65 -1.50
N ARG A 80 5.19 -2.60 -1.04
CA ARG A 80 5.52 -2.19 0.34
C ARG A 80 5.01 -0.78 0.63
N ARG A 81 5.25 0.17 -0.29
CA ARG A 81 4.74 1.54 -0.17
C ARG A 81 3.22 1.59 -0.12
N TRP A 82 2.53 0.83 -0.97
CA TRP A 82 1.07 0.77 -0.95
C TRP A 82 0.53 0.18 0.37
N ARG A 83 1.19 -0.86 0.90
CA ARG A 83 0.81 -1.47 2.19
C ARG A 83 1.01 -0.52 3.35
N SER A 84 2.00 0.37 3.31
CA SER A 84 2.23 1.39 4.34
C SER A 84 1.35 2.64 4.21
N MET A 85 0.55 2.78 3.14
CA MET A 85 -0.36 3.93 2.97
C MET A 85 -1.54 3.89 3.94
N SER A 86 -1.98 5.07 4.39
CA SER A 86 -3.23 5.23 5.13
C SER A 86 -4.46 4.89 4.28
N PRO A 87 -5.63 4.60 4.87
CA PRO A 87 -6.86 4.36 4.12
C PRO A 87 -7.21 5.50 3.14
N GLU A 88 -7.01 6.75 3.53
CA GLU A 88 -7.29 7.94 2.72
C GLU A 88 -6.33 8.03 1.52
N GLN A 89 -5.05 7.76 1.75
CA GLN A 89 -4.05 7.70 0.68
C GLN A 89 -4.35 6.59 -0.32
N ARG A 90 -4.78 5.42 0.16
CA ARG A 90 -5.21 4.33 -0.72
C ARG A 90 -6.45 4.73 -1.52
N GLN A 91 -7.43 5.35 -0.89
CA GLN A 91 -8.64 5.81 -1.58
C GLN A 91 -8.32 6.86 -2.66
N PHE A 92 -7.41 7.79 -2.36
CA PHE A 92 -6.90 8.74 -3.35
C PHE A 92 -6.24 8.04 -4.54
N MET A 93 -5.39 7.04 -4.30
CA MET A 93 -4.78 6.25 -5.35
C MET A 93 -5.80 5.49 -6.19
N HIS A 94 -6.84 4.90 -5.56
CA HIS A 94 -7.93 4.24 -6.25
C HIS A 94 -8.66 5.19 -7.21
N ARG A 95 -9.06 6.38 -6.75
CA ARG A 95 -9.70 7.39 -7.60
C ARG A 95 -8.84 7.82 -8.80
N ASN A 96 -7.51 7.88 -8.61
CA ASN A 96 -6.60 8.23 -9.70
C ASN A 96 -6.47 7.10 -10.72
N ILE A 97 -6.44 5.83 -10.26
CA ILE A 97 -6.42 4.66 -11.14
C ILE A 97 -7.72 4.57 -11.95
N GLU A 98 -8.87 4.85 -11.35
CA GLU A 98 -10.16 4.88 -12.04
C GLU A 98 -10.18 5.95 -13.12
N ARG A 99 -9.78 7.19 -12.79
CA ARG A 99 -9.63 8.26 -13.78
C ARG A 99 -8.69 7.89 -14.91
N TRP A 100 -7.54 7.30 -14.59
CA TRP A 100 -6.59 6.81 -15.61
C TRP A 100 -7.21 5.73 -16.51
N ARG A 101 -7.98 4.80 -15.96
CA ARG A 101 -8.68 3.75 -16.73
C ARG A 101 -9.78 4.32 -17.61
N ALA A 102 -10.45 5.39 -17.18
CA ALA A 102 -11.47 6.07 -17.97
C ALA A 102 -10.89 6.94 -19.10
N MET A 103 -9.63 7.39 -19.01
CA MET A 103 -8.97 8.15 -20.07
C MET A 103 -8.80 7.32 -21.35
N SER A 104 -9.01 7.98 -22.49
CA SER A 104 -8.67 7.48 -23.82
C SER A 104 -7.15 7.27 -23.98
N PRO A 105 -6.70 6.44 -24.94
CA PRO A 105 -5.28 6.26 -25.21
C PRO A 105 -4.54 7.58 -25.48
N GLN A 106 -5.17 8.50 -26.23
CA GLN A 106 -4.59 9.80 -26.57
C GLN A 106 -4.42 10.70 -25.33
N GLU A 107 -5.42 10.75 -24.44
CA GLU A 107 -5.33 11.51 -23.19
C GLU A 107 -4.25 10.96 -22.26
N ARG A 108 -4.13 9.63 -22.17
CA ARG A 108 -3.06 8.98 -21.40
C ARG A 108 -1.69 9.33 -21.93
N GLU A 109 -1.52 9.30 -23.25
CA GLU A 109 -0.26 9.67 -23.89
C GLU A 109 0.09 11.13 -23.62
N TRP A 110 -0.88 12.04 -23.83
CA TRP A 110 -0.72 13.46 -23.52
C TRP A 110 -0.30 13.68 -22.05
N LEU A 111 -0.93 12.99 -21.10
CA LEU A 111 -0.60 13.11 -19.67
C LEU A 111 0.81 12.59 -19.37
N VAL A 112 1.20 11.44 -19.93
CA VAL A 112 2.55 10.85 -19.76
C VAL A 112 3.62 11.76 -20.33
N GLN A 113 3.38 12.34 -21.51
CA GLN A 113 4.31 13.28 -22.14
C GLN A 113 4.48 14.55 -21.29
N ASN A 114 3.38 15.13 -20.80
CA ASN A 114 3.47 16.31 -19.93
C ASN A 114 4.16 16.01 -18.59
N LEU A 115 3.90 14.84 -18.00
CA LEU A 115 4.58 14.42 -16.77
C LEU A 115 6.10 14.24 -17.00
N ARG A 116 6.49 13.70 -18.16
CA ARG A 116 7.90 13.59 -18.55
C ARG A 116 8.54 14.98 -18.70
N ARG A 117 7.88 15.91 -19.39
CA ARG A 117 8.36 17.30 -19.54
C ARG A 117 8.53 17.96 -18.18
N TYR A 118 7.53 17.85 -17.31
CA TYR A 118 7.57 18.40 -15.95
C TYR A 118 8.75 17.86 -15.14
N ARG A 119 8.99 16.54 -15.16
CA ARG A 119 10.11 15.91 -14.45
C ARG A 119 11.48 16.36 -14.94
N ASN A 120 11.58 16.76 -16.19
CA ASN A 120 12.82 17.23 -16.80
C ASN A 120 13.04 18.74 -16.58
N LEU A 121 12.08 19.47 -15.99
CA LEU A 121 12.27 20.87 -15.65
C LEU A 121 13.29 21.04 -14.52
N PRO A 122 14.10 22.12 -14.51
CA PRO A 122 14.92 22.49 -13.36
C PRO A 122 14.07 22.59 -12.08
N PRO A 123 14.61 22.27 -10.89
CA PRO A 123 13.85 22.32 -9.63
C PRO A 123 13.17 23.67 -9.38
N THR A 124 13.87 24.77 -9.70
CA THR A 124 13.33 26.14 -9.60
C THR A 124 12.09 26.35 -10.47
N ARG A 125 12.06 25.79 -11.68
CA ARG A 125 10.89 25.84 -12.58
C ARG A 125 9.76 24.96 -12.08
N GLN A 126 10.06 23.81 -11.46
CA GLN A 126 9.03 22.95 -10.86
C GLN A 126 8.34 23.66 -9.69
N GLU A 127 9.11 24.33 -8.83
CA GLU A 127 8.59 25.12 -7.71
C GLU A 127 7.72 26.29 -8.19
N GLN A 128 8.18 27.04 -9.20
CA GLN A 128 7.37 28.09 -9.83
C GLN A 128 6.02 27.56 -10.35
N LEU A 129 6.03 26.40 -11.02
CA LEU A 129 4.79 25.80 -11.51
C LEU A 129 3.89 25.32 -10.35
N ALA A 130 4.46 24.75 -9.30
CA ALA A 130 3.70 24.33 -8.12
C ALA A 130 3.01 25.52 -7.44
N ASN A 131 3.74 26.63 -7.26
CA ASN A 131 3.20 27.87 -6.70
C ASN A 131 2.10 28.47 -7.58
N LEU A 132 2.31 28.47 -8.91
CA LEU A 132 1.29 28.91 -9.87
C LEU A 132 0.00 28.09 -9.76
N LEU A 133 0.11 26.76 -9.74
CA LEU A 133 -1.03 25.86 -9.66
C LEU A 133 -1.77 25.99 -8.33
N GLU A 134 -1.03 26.15 -7.23
CA GLU A 134 -1.61 26.39 -5.91
C GLU A 134 -2.35 27.72 -5.86
N GLY A 135 -1.80 28.76 -6.49
CA GLY A 135 -2.45 30.04 -6.65
C GLY A 135 -3.79 29.96 -7.37
N LEU A 136 -3.77 29.34 -8.54
CA LEU A 136 -4.99 29.09 -9.31
C LEU A 136 -6.02 28.31 -8.47
N ARG A 137 -5.58 27.31 -7.70
CA ARG A 137 -6.46 26.50 -6.83
C ARG A 137 -7.12 27.31 -5.71
N ARG A 138 -6.48 28.36 -5.21
CA ARG A 138 -7.02 29.26 -4.17
C ARG A 138 -7.96 30.32 -4.71
N MET A 139 -7.87 30.66 -6.00
CA MET A 139 -8.76 31.61 -6.64
C MET A 139 -10.21 31.11 -6.73
N GLU A 140 -11.14 32.06 -6.68
CA GLU A 140 -12.56 31.87 -7.00
C GLU A 140 -12.75 31.36 -8.44
N MET A 141 -13.77 30.54 -8.67
CA MET A 141 -13.89 29.71 -9.88
C MET A 141 -13.94 30.55 -11.16
N GLN A 142 -14.71 31.63 -11.18
CA GLN A 142 -14.83 32.46 -12.39
C GLN A 142 -13.52 33.16 -12.71
N LYS A 143 -12.85 33.71 -11.68
CA LYS A 143 -11.51 34.31 -11.82
C LYS A 143 -10.49 33.32 -12.36
N ARG A 144 -10.48 32.07 -11.85
CA ARG A 144 -9.59 31.01 -12.34
C ARG A 144 -9.80 30.74 -13.83
N ILE A 145 -11.05 30.59 -14.26
CA ILE A 145 -11.37 30.33 -15.67
C ILE A 145 -10.84 31.47 -16.55
N HIS A 146 -11.12 32.71 -16.16
CA HIS A 146 -10.65 33.89 -16.89
C HIS A 146 -9.13 33.92 -17.01
N VAL A 147 -8.42 33.77 -15.88
CA VAL A 147 -6.95 33.78 -15.86
C VAL A 147 -6.35 32.65 -16.71
N VAL A 148 -6.90 31.44 -16.64
CA VAL A 148 -6.44 30.31 -17.46
C VAL A 148 -6.65 30.57 -18.96
N GLN A 149 -7.75 31.21 -19.35
CA GLN A 149 -7.99 31.60 -20.74
C GLN A 149 -6.95 32.61 -21.22
N GLN A 150 -6.60 33.59 -20.39
CA GLN A 150 -5.57 34.57 -20.73
C GLN A 150 -4.18 33.92 -20.86
N LEU A 151 -3.81 33.02 -19.95
CA LEU A 151 -2.53 32.29 -19.99
C LEU A 151 -2.37 31.45 -21.27
N LYS A 152 -3.46 30.91 -21.84
CA LYS A 152 -3.40 30.16 -23.11
C LYS A 152 -2.96 31.02 -24.28
N ARG A 153 -3.26 32.32 -24.25
CA ARG A 153 -2.93 33.29 -25.31
C ARG A 153 -1.84 34.27 -24.90
N TRP A 154 -1.01 33.91 -23.91
CA TRP A 154 -0.01 34.83 -23.32
C TRP A 154 0.86 35.57 -24.35
N LYS A 155 1.22 34.89 -25.44
CA LYS A 155 2.05 35.45 -26.54
C LYS A 155 1.33 36.53 -27.37
N GLU A 156 0.01 36.56 -27.34
CA GLU A 156 -0.84 37.49 -28.10
C GLU A 156 -1.24 38.71 -27.24
N LEU A 157 -1.00 38.66 -25.93
CA LEU A 157 -1.38 39.74 -25.01
C LEU A 157 -0.46 40.95 -25.13
N THR A 158 -1.07 42.13 -25.06
CA THR A 158 -0.34 43.39 -24.95
C THR A 158 0.41 43.47 -23.63
N ARG A 159 1.42 44.34 -23.57
CA ARG A 159 2.20 44.56 -22.33
C ARG A 159 1.31 45.01 -21.16
N HIS A 160 0.28 45.81 -21.42
CA HIS A 160 -0.66 46.25 -20.39
C HIS A 160 -1.45 45.07 -19.82
N GLU A 161 -2.02 44.23 -20.69
CA GLU A 161 -2.76 43.02 -20.28
C GLU A 161 -1.87 42.04 -19.51
N GLN A 162 -0.60 41.86 -19.92
CA GLN A 162 0.36 41.03 -19.18
C GLN A 162 0.62 41.57 -17.76
N VAL A 163 0.74 42.89 -17.60
CA VAL A 163 0.91 43.54 -16.28
C VAL A 163 -0.33 43.37 -15.41
N GLU A 164 -1.53 43.50 -15.99
CA GLU A 164 -2.79 43.30 -15.27
C GLU A 164 -2.93 41.86 -14.77
N ILE A 165 -2.61 40.87 -15.60
CA ILE A 165 -2.62 39.47 -15.17
C ILE A 165 -1.59 39.24 -14.06
N ARG A 166 -0.36 39.76 -14.19
CA ARG A 166 0.66 39.63 -13.15
C ARG A 166 0.17 40.21 -11.82
N ARG A 167 -0.44 41.39 -11.83
CA ARG A 167 -1.06 42.01 -10.65
C ARG A 167 -2.14 41.11 -10.04
N THR A 168 -2.94 40.44 -10.87
CA THR A 168 -4.00 39.53 -10.39
C THR A 168 -3.43 38.34 -9.62
N PHE A 169 -2.27 37.81 -10.05
CA PHE A 169 -1.56 36.76 -9.32
C PHE A 169 -0.90 37.26 -8.03
N GLU A 170 -0.28 38.44 -8.06
CA GLU A 170 0.34 39.07 -6.89
C GLU A 170 -0.67 39.31 -5.76
N GLN A 171 -1.88 39.78 -6.09
CA GLN A 171 -2.98 39.96 -5.14
C GLN A 171 -3.43 38.65 -4.47
N CYS A 172 -3.20 37.51 -5.12
CA CYS A 172 -3.51 36.18 -4.59
C CYS A 172 -2.31 35.53 -3.89
N GLY A 173 -1.22 36.28 -3.67
CA GLY A 173 0.01 35.78 -3.03
C GLY A 173 0.80 34.80 -3.89
N CYS A 174 0.69 34.91 -5.22
CA CYS A 174 1.31 34.00 -6.17
C CYS A 174 2.20 34.76 -7.15
N THR A 175 3.35 34.19 -7.51
CA THR A 175 4.29 34.85 -8.43
C THR A 175 4.27 34.15 -9.78
N LEU A 176 3.86 34.87 -10.82
CA LEU A 176 4.06 34.44 -12.21
C LEU A 176 5.54 34.61 -12.58
N PRO A 177 6.21 33.57 -13.12
CA PRO A 177 7.60 33.65 -13.54
C PRO A 177 7.81 34.42 -14.85
#